data_AF-A0A843YSI7-F1
#
_entry.id   AF-A0A843YSI7-F1
#
_cell.length_a   1.000
_cell.length_b   1.000
_cell.length_c   1.000
_cell.angle_alpha   90.00
_cell.angle_beta   90.00
_cell.angle_gamma   90.00
#
_symmetry.space_group_name_H-M   'P 1'
#
loop_
_entity.id
_entity.type
_entity.pdbx_description
1 polymer ?
#
loop_
_entity_poly.entity_id
_entity_poly.type
_entity_poly.pdbx_seq_one_letter_code
_entity_poly.pdbx_strand_id
1 'polypeptide(L)'
;MDMDINQVSNQVSGITAISPKKNPSAAMIWSILCAGFGQFYNGDTAQGVAFFIATVLCWVIFWPIWIIVVIVSVDHAYRRANEINEQIAGMLAEKRSKENEEDAINATHTKVADLVIKVEKIYALNKSGLLSEEEYRSKVSYLISELSEKKPFESAEDFLTALIPLAGSGALNADDLSRIKATL
;
A
#
# COMPACT_ATOMS: atom_id res chain seq x y z
N MET A 1 16.92 -16.98 -6.58
CA MET A 1 17.64 -15.69 -6.57
C MET A 1 16.66 -14.74 -5.95
N ASP A 2 16.61 -14.82 -4.63
CA ASP A 2 15.43 -14.43 -3.87
C ASP A 2 15.62 -12.98 -3.52
N MET A 3 14.87 -12.11 -4.21
CA MET A 3 14.81 -10.70 -3.88
C MET A 3 14.28 -10.57 -2.47
N ASP A 4 15.09 -9.95 -1.62
CA ASP A 4 14.86 -9.70 -0.21
C ASP A 4 13.58 -8.88 -0.03
N ILE A 5 12.53 -9.52 0.48
CA ILE A 5 11.19 -8.96 0.74
C ILE A 5 11.29 -7.68 1.61
N ASN A 6 12.35 -7.56 2.40
CA ASN A 6 12.60 -6.38 3.23
C ASN A 6 13.02 -5.13 2.45
N GLN A 7 13.57 -5.26 1.23
CA GLN A 7 13.89 -4.10 0.39
C GLN A 7 12.65 -3.50 -0.28
N VAL A 8 11.66 -4.33 -0.63
CA VAL A 8 10.39 -3.88 -1.20
C VAL A 8 9.57 -3.13 -0.14
N SER A 9 9.53 -3.63 1.10
CA SER A 9 8.81 -2.99 2.21
C SER A 9 9.32 -1.57 2.52
N ASN A 10 10.64 -1.36 2.54
CA ASN A 10 11.22 -0.04 2.79
C ASN A 10 11.00 0.97 1.66
N GLN A 11 10.83 0.53 0.41
CA GLN A 11 10.39 1.45 -0.65
C GLN A 11 8.90 1.81 -0.49
N VAL A 12 8.05 0.88 -0.07
CA VAL A 12 6.59 1.11 0.07
C VAL A 12 6.24 2.03 1.25
N SER A 13 6.99 2.00 2.36
CA SER A 13 6.74 2.91 3.49
C SER A 13 7.00 4.39 3.16
N GLY A 14 7.89 4.68 2.20
CA GLY A 14 8.07 6.03 1.65
C GLY A 14 6.99 6.46 0.63
N ILE A 15 6.13 5.53 0.19
CA ILE A 15 5.11 5.69 -0.86
C ILE A 15 3.69 5.90 -0.28
N THR A 16 3.54 5.95 1.04
CA THR A 16 2.23 6.23 1.69
C THR A 16 1.67 7.62 1.35
N ALA A 17 2.48 8.50 0.77
CA ALA A 17 2.00 9.66 0.02
C ALA A 17 2.33 9.46 -1.46
N ILE A 18 1.54 8.66 -2.19
CA ILE A 18 1.57 8.68 -3.65
C ILE A 18 1.21 10.11 -4.04
N SER A 19 2.23 10.91 -4.34
CA SER A 19 2.07 12.34 -4.55
C SER A 19 1.03 12.52 -5.67
N PRO A 20 -0.02 13.34 -5.46
CA PRO A 20 -1.06 13.52 -6.45
C PRO A 20 -0.44 13.95 -7.78
N LYS A 21 -0.98 13.44 -8.89
CA LYS A 21 -0.56 13.74 -10.26
C LYS A 21 -0.23 15.23 -10.38
N LYS A 22 1.03 15.55 -10.68
CA LYS A 22 1.49 16.94 -10.73
C LYS A 22 0.98 17.59 -12.01
N ASN A 23 0.49 18.82 -11.90
CA ASN A 23 0.00 19.57 -13.06
C ASN A 23 1.18 20.25 -13.76
N PRO A 24 1.61 19.79 -14.96
CA PRO A 24 2.77 20.34 -15.64
C PRO A 24 2.57 21.82 -16.01
N SER A 25 1.34 22.22 -16.35
CA SER A 25 0.99 23.61 -16.62
C SER A 25 1.12 24.52 -15.39
N ALA A 26 0.90 23.98 -14.18
CA ALA A 26 1.11 24.74 -12.95
C ALA A 26 2.60 24.98 -12.69
N ALA A 27 3.44 23.95 -12.88
CA ALA A 27 4.90 24.09 -12.79
C ALA A 27 5.47 25.09 -13.81
N MET A 28 4.86 25.13 -15.00
CA MET A 28 5.18 26.08 -16.07
C MET A 28 4.86 27.53 -15.66
N ILE A 29 3.64 27.78 -15.19
CA ILE A 29 3.18 29.11 -14.76
C ILE A 29 4.03 29.62 -13.59
N TRP A 30 4.38 28.74 -12.65
CA TRP A 30 5.29 29.09 -11.54
C TRP A 30 6.69 29.46 -12.01
N SER A 31 7.23 28.78 -13.04
CA SER A 31 8.55 29.11 -13.61
C SER A 31 8.56 30.40 -14.43
N ILE A 32 7.43 30.79 -15.02
CA ILE A 32 7.29 32.06 -15.75
C ILE A 32 7.27 33.25 -14.77
N LEU A 33 6.63 33.08 -13.61
CA LEU A 33 6.56 34.13 -12.59
C LEU A 33 7.92 34.38 -11.94
N CYS A 34 8.72 33.32 -11.73
CA CYS A 34 10.08 33.40 -11.23
C CYS A 34 10.86 32.15 -11.64
N ALA A 35 12.00 32.34 -12.31
CA ALA A 35 12.86 31.22 -12.68
C ALA A 35 13.28 30.43 -11.44
N GLY A 36 13.12 29.10 -11.51
CA GLY A 36 13.37 28.19 -10.38
C GLY A 36 12.13 27.81 -9.57
N PHE A 37 11.04 28.60 -9.55
CA PHE A 37 9.84 28.29 -8.75
C PHE A 37 9.10 27.02 -9.19
N GLY A 38 9.07 26.71 -10.49
CA GLY A 38 8.49 25.43 -10.94
C GLY A 38 9.29 24.20 -10.50
N GLN A 39 10.61 24.34 -10.25
CA GLN A 39 11.40 23.22 -9.74
C GLN A 39 11.09 22.95 -8.25
N PHE A 40 10.78 23.99 -7.46
CA PHE A 40 10.26 23.81 -6.10
C PHE A 40 8.92 23.07 -6.08
N TYR A 41 8.00 23.35 -7.02
CA TYR A 41 6.75 22.59 -7.17
C TYR A 41 7.01 21.12 -7.53
N ASN A 42 8.04 20.86 -8.34
CA ASN A 42 8.48 19.51 -8.69
C ASN A 42 9.21 18.78 -7.54
N GLY A 43 9.57 19.48 -6.45
CA GLY A 43 10.31 18.92 -5.31
C GLY A 43 11.83 18.90 -5.50
N ASP A 44 12.33 19.51 -6.59
CA ASP A 44 13.75 19.59 -6.91
C ASP A 44 14.31 20.95 -6.47
N THR A 45 14.49 21.08 -5.16
CA THR A 45 14.88 22.34 -4.51
C THR A 45 16.29 22.79 -4.90
N ALA A 46 17.22 21.84 -5.07
CA ALA A 46 18.60 22.14 -5.46
C ALA A 46 18.66 22.76 -6.86
N GLN A 47 17.92 22.21 -7.83
CA GLN A 47 17.82 22.78 -9.17
C GLN A 47 17.08 24.12 -9.18
N GLY A 48 16.02 24.26 -8.38
CA GLY A 48 15.29 25.51 -8.22
C GLY A 48 16.18 26.66 -7.75
N VAL A 49 17.02 26.42 -6.75
CA VAL A 49 17.98 27.41 -6.25
C VAL A 49 19.03 27.75 -7.31
N ALA A 50 19.53 26.77 -8.05
CA ALA A 50 20.53 26.99 -9.10
C ALA A 50 20.00 27.90 -10.23
N PHE A 51 18.77 27.64 -10.71
CA PHE A 51 18.13 28.47 -11.72
C PHE A 51 17.82 29.88 -11.20
N PHE A 52 17.38 30.01 -9.95
CA PHE A 52 17.11 31.32 -9.34
C PHE A 52 18.39 32.18 -9.26
N ILE A 53 19.50 31.61 -8.78
CA ILE A 53 20.79 32.31 -8.71
C ILE A 53 21.27 32.69 -10.11
N ALA A 54 21.19 31.77 -11.08
CA ALA A 54 21.57 32.03 -12.46
C ALA A 54 20.76 33.19 -13.07
N THR A 55 19.44 33.25 -12.82
CA THR A 55 18.59 34.34 -13.28
C THR A 55 18.94 35.68 -12.65
N VAL A 56 19.22 35.73 -11.35
CA VAL A 56 19.65 36.96 -10.67
C VAL A 56 20.99 37.45 -11.22
N LEU A 57 21.96 36.55 -11.41
CA LEU A 57 23.27 36.91 -11.99
C LEU A 57 23.15 37.42 -13.43
N CYS A 58 22.37 36.74 -14.28
CA CYS A 58 22.13 37.17 -15.65
C CYS A 58 21.37 38.50 -15.72
N TRP A 59 20.44 38.76 -14.80
CA TRP A 59 19.71 40.03 -14.75
C TRP A 59 20.62 41.23 -14.42
N VAL A 60 21.55 41.06 -13.47
CA VAL A 60 22.52 42.11 -13.08
C VAL A 60 23.59 42.34 -14.15
N ILE A 61 24.04 41.27 -14.83
CA ILE A 61 25.18 41.32 -15.74
C ILE A 61 24.76 41.64 -17.18
N PHE A 62 23.62 41.12 -17.66
CA PHE A 62 23.22 41.21 -19.08
C PHE A 62 21.69 41.17 -19.27
N TRP A 63 21.07 42.35 -19.42
CA TRP A 63 19.62 42.55 -19.47
C TRP A 63 18.81 41.73 -20.51
N PRO A 64 19.32 41.27 -21.67
CA PRO A 64 18.53 40.40 -22.55
C PRO A 64 18.71 38.89 -22.28
N ILE A 65 19.77 38.46 -21.60
CA ILE A 65 20.12 37.04 -21.46
C ILE A 65 19.17 36.30 -20.51
N TRP A 66 18.60 36.99 -19.51
CA TRP A 66 17.71 36.35 -18.53
C TRP A 66 16.45 35.73 -19.17
N ILE A 67 15.96 36.27 -20.29
CA ILE A 67 14.79 35.73 -21.00
C ILE A 67 15.06 34.31 -21.50
N ILE A 68 16.28 34.06 -22.02
CA ILE A 68 16.68 32.74 -22.50
C ILE A 68 16.73 31.75 -21.33
N VAL A 69 17.26 32.17 -20.18
CA VAL A 69 17.33 31.35 -18.96
C VAL A 69 15.92 30.98 -18.47
N VAL A 70 14.96 31.91 -18.51
CA VAL A 70 13.57 31.65 -18.16
C VAL A 70 12.95 30.60 -19.09
N ILE A 71 13.11 30.73 -20.41
CA ILE A 71 12.55 29.77 -21.37
C ILE A 71 13.11 28.36 -21.13
N VAL A 72 14.42 28.23 -20.91
CA VAL A 72 15.07 26.94 -20.62
C VAL A 72 14.57 26.35 -19.29
N SER A 73 14.44 27.18 -18.24
CA SER A 73 13.91 26.74 -16.95
C SER A 73 12.47 26.22 -17.07
N VAL A 74 11.66 26.85 -17.92
CA VAL A 74 10.26 26.47 -18.16
C VAL A 74 10.17 25.13 -18.87
N ASP A 75 10.92 24.94 -19.97
CA ASP A 75 10.95 23.67 -20.71
C ASP A 75 11.43 22.51 -19.81
N HIS A 76 12.48 22.74 -19.02
CA HIS A 76 13.00 21.74 -18.09
C HIS A 76 11.97 21.36 -17.00
N ALA A 77 11.28 22.34 -16.41
CA ALA A 77 10.24 22.09 -15.40
C ALA A 77 9.06 21.30 -15.99
N TYR A 78 8.68 21.57 -17.25
CA TYR A 78 7.63 20.85 -17.94
C TYR A 78 8.00 19.38 -18.21
N ARG A 79 9.18 19.13 -18.79
CA ARG A 79 9.68 17.77 -19.04
C ARG A 79 9.77 16.97 -17.75
N ARG A 80 10.33 17.58 -16.70
CA ARG A 80 10.48 16.92 -15.40
C ARG A 80 9.13 16.55 -14.77
N ALA A 81 8.12 17.40 -14.90
CA ALA A 81 6.77 17.09 -14.42
C ALA A 81 6.14 15.90 -15.17
N ASN A 82 6.38 15.78 -16.48
CA ASN A 82 5.90 14.64 -17.26
C ASN A 82 6.62 13.33 -16.87
N GLU A 83 7.94 13.36 -16.73
CA GLU A 83 8.72 12.19 -16.27
C GLU A 83 8.24 11.67 -14.91
N ILE A 84 7.98 12.59 -13.96
CA ILE A 84 7.46 12.23 -12.63
C ILE A 84 6.07 11.59 -12.77
N ASN A 85 5.20 12.12 -13.63
CA ASN A 85 3.87 11.58 -13.85
C ASN A 85 3.91 10.17 -14.49
N GLU A 86 4.84 9.93 -15.41
CA GLU A 86 5.06 8.61 -16.01
C GLU A 86 5.55 7.60 -14.98
N GLN A 87 6.51 7.99 -14.13
CA GLN A 87 6.99 7.13 -13.04
C GLN A 87 5.86 6.80 -12.04
N ILE A 88 5.05 7.78 -11.66
CA ILE A 88 3.89 7.56 -10.78
C ILE A 88 2.89 6.61 -11.44
N ALA A 89 2.63 6.76 -12.74
CA ALA A 89 1.73 5.86 -13.46
C ALA A 89 2.26 4.42 -13.49
N GLY A 90 3.56 4.23 -13.71
CA GLY A 90 4.21 2.92 -13.66
C GLY A 90 4.11 2.27 -12.28
N MET A 91 4.45 3.01 -11.22
CA MET A 91 4.35 2.53 -9.83
C MET A 91 2.90 2.19 -9.43
N LEU A 92 1.93 2.99 -9.87
CA LEU A 92 0.50 2.71 -9.62
C LEU A 92 0.03 1.44 -10.35
N ALA A 93 0.50 1.21 -11.58
CA ALA A 93 0.18 0.00 -12.32
C ALA A 93 0.78 -1.24 -11.64
N GLU A 94 2.03 -1.15 -11.17
CA GLU A 94 2.68 -2.25 -10.43
C GLU A 94 1.98 -2.51 -9.09
N LYS A 95 1.66 -1.46 -8.33
CA LYS A 95 0.93 -1.60 -7.06
C LYS A 95 -0.43 -2.25 -7.26
N ARG A 96 -1.19 -1.84 -8.28
CA ARG A 96 -2.46 -2.46 -8.63
C ARG A 96 -2.31 -3.91 -9.06
N SER A 97 -1.23 -4.25 -9.79
CA SER A 97 -0.97 -5.64 -10.16
C SER A 97 -0.72 -6.50 -8.93
N LYS A 98 0.06 -6.00 -7.96
CA LYS A 98 0.35 -6.68 -6.70
C LYS A 98 -0.89 -6.80 -5.82
N GLU A 99 -1.68 -5.73 -5.69
CA GLU A 99 -2.95 -5.73 -4.96
C GLU A 99 -3.93 -6.73 -5.59
N ASN A 100 -4.08 -6.75 -6.91
CA ASN A 100 -4.96 -7.70 -7.60
C ASN A 100 -4.49 -9.15 -7.44
N GLU A 101 -3.18 -9.40 -7.44
CA GLU A 101 -2.60 -10.73 -7.20
C GLU A 101 -2.80 -11.17 -5.76
N GLU A 102 -2.58 -10.27 -4.79
CA GLU A 102 -2.84 -10.52 -3.38
C GLU A 102 -4.33 -10.74 -3.10
N ASP A 103 -5.22 -9.99 -3.74
CA ASP A 103 -6.67 -10.16 -3.65
C ASP A 103 -7.13 -11.48 -4.28
N ALA A 104 -6.56 -11.88 -5.42
CA ALA A 104 -6.84 -13.19 -6.04
C ALA A 104 -6.38 -14.34 -5.15
N ILE A 105 -5.23 -14.18 -4.50
CA ILE A 105 -4.69 -15.12 -3.52
C ILE A 105 -5.61 -15.21 -2.29
N ASN A 106 -5.99 -14.07 -1.70
CA ASN A 106 -6.86 -13.99 -0.52
C ASN A 106 -8.30 -14.47 -0.83
N ALA A 107 -8.77 -14.37 -2.07
CA ALA A 107 -10.05 -14.92 -2.48
C ALA A 107 -10.05 -16.45 -2.50
N THR A 108 -8.90 -17.06 -2.80
CA THR A 108 -8.77 -18.52 -2.98
C THR A 108 -8.33 -19.24 -1.71
N HIS A 109 -7.67 -18.54 -0.80
CA HIS A 109 -7.10 -19.13 0.41
C HIS A 109 -7.44 -18.34 1.67
N THR A 110 -7.74 -19.05 2.74
CA THR A 110 -7.91 -18.48 4.08
C THR A 110 -6.64 -18.76 4.89
N LYS A 111 -6.00 -17.72 5.44
CA LYS A 111 -4.91 -17.89 6.40
C LYS A 111 -5.47 -18.40 7.72
N VAL A 112 -4.79 -19.35 8.37
CA VAL A 112 -5.21 -19.86 9.69
C VAL A 112 -5.32 -18.72 10.69
N ALA A 113 -4.39 -17.77 10.63
CA ALA A 113 -4.36 -16.62 11.52
C ALA A 113 -5.68 -15.83 11.48
N ASP A 114 -6.28 -15.65 10.31
CA ASP A 114 -7.54 -14.92 10.17
C ASP A 114 -8.71 -15.70 10.79
N LEU A 115 -8.74 -17.02 10.61
CA LEU A 115 -9.72 -17.88 11.28
C LEU A 115 -9.55 -17.78 12.80
N VAL A 116 -8.31 -17.88 13.29
CA VAL A 116 -8.01 -17.85 14.73
C VAL A 116 -8.48 -16.53 15.34
N ILE A 117 -8.16 -15.41 14.72
CA ILE A 117 -8.57 -14.07 15.16
C ILE A 117 -10.09 -13.94 15.13
N LYS A 118 -10.77 -14.41 14.07
CA LYS A 118 -12.24 -14.35 13.97
C LYS A 118 -12.91 -15.18 15.08
N VAL A 119 -12.44 -16.41 15.31
CA VAL A 119 -12.98 -17.29 16.36
C VAL A 119 -12.73 -16.69 17.75
N GLU A 120 -11.52 -16.18 18.01
CA GLU A 120 -11.18 -15.53 19.28
C GLU A 120 -12.07 -14.30 19.54
N LYS A 121 -12.31 -13.47 18.52
CA LYS A 121 -13.21 -12.32 18.62
C LYS A 121 -14.64 -12.73 18.93
N ILE A 122 -15.16 -13.76 18.25
CA ILE A 122 -16.51 -14.27 18.49
C ILE A 122 -16.62 -14.87 19.90
N TYR A 123 -15.58 -15.56 20.37
CA TYR A 123 -15.52 -16.09 21.73
C TYR A 123 -15.47 -14.99 22.79
N ALA A 124 -14.68 -13.93 22.57
CA ALA A 124 -14.65 -12.77 23.45
C ALA A 124 -16.02 -12.07 23.55
N LEU A 125 -16.74 -11.97 22.42
CA LEU A 125 -18.09 -11.41 22.37
C LEU A 125 -19.09 -12.26 23.16
N ASN A 126 -19.05 -13.59 23.02
CA ASN A 126 -19.87 -14.51 23.81
C ASN A 126 -19.55 -14.36 25.31
N LYS A 127 -18.26 -14.41 25.68
CA LYS A 127 -17.82 -14.25 27.07
C LYS A 127 -18.24 -12.91 27.69
N SER A 128 -18.35 -11.86 26.89
CA SER A 128 -18.84 -10.55 27.33
C SER A 128 -20.38 -10.45 27.47
N GLY A 129 -21.12 -11.51 27.09
CA GLY A 129 -22.58 -11.53 27.07
C GLY A 129 -23.22 -10.75 25.91
N LEU A 130 -22.42 -10.32 24.93
CA LEU A 130 -22.90 -9.60 23.73
C LEU A 130 -23.45 -10.54 22.65
N LEU A 131 -23.10 -11.82 22.73
CA LEU A 131 -23.66 -12.88 21.90
C LEU A 131 -24.30 -13.92 22.81
N SER A 132 -25.45 -14.44 22.41
CA SER A 132 -25.98 -15.67 22.97
C SER A 132 -25.15 -16.88 22.54
N GLU A 133 -25.23 -17.98 23.30
CA GLU A 133 -24.55 -19.23 22.93
C GLU A 133 -25.01 -19.77 21.57
N GLU A 134 -26.27 -19.59 21.20
CA GLU A 134 -26.79 -20.03 19.90
C GLU A 134 -26.20 -19.21 18.75
N GLU A 135 -26.09 -17.89 18.89
CA GLU A 135 -25.43 -17.02 17.92
C GLU A 135 -23.93 -17.30 17.82
N TYR A 136 -23.28 -17.54 18.96
CA TYR A 136 -21.88 -17.94 19.04
C TYR A 136 -21.63 -19.20 18.20
N ARG A 137 -22.38 -20.26 18.46
CA ARG A 137 -22.24 -21.56 17.77
C ARG A 137 -22.57 -21.45 16.28
N SER A 138 -23.61 -20.70 15.93
CA SER A 138 -23.96 -20.46 14.52
C SER A 138 -22.84 -19.75 13.78
N LYS A 139 -22.22 -18.74 14.39
CA LYS A 139 -21.09 -18.01 13.78
C LYS A 139 -19.83 -18.86 13.67
N VAL A 140 -19.50 -19.67 14.68
CA VAL A 140 -18.35 -20.60 14.61
C VAL A 140 -18.58 -21.66 13.53
N SER A 141 -19.76 -22.26 13.46
CA SER A 141 -20.09 -23.24 12.42
C SER A 141 -20.02 -22.63 11.02
N TYR A 142 -20.45 -21.37 10.86
CA TYR A 142 -20.32 -20.64 9.59
C TYR A 142 -18.86 -20.45 9.17
N LEU A 143 -17.97 -20.10 10.10
CA LEU A 143 -16.53 -19.96 9.80
C LEU A 143 -15.89 -21.28 9.40
N ILE A 144 -16.30 -22.39 10.02
CA ILE A 144 -15.81 -23.73 9.66
C ILE A 144 -16.30 -24.12 8.26
N SER A 145 -17.55 -23.79 7.89
CA SER A 145 -18.01 -24.01 6.51
C SER A 145 -17.28 -23.12 5.49
N GLU A 146 -16.96 -21.86 5.83
CA GLU A 146 -16.15 -20.98 4.97
C GLU A 146 -14.76 -21.60 4.72
N LEU A 147 -14.20 -22.28 5.73
CA LEU A 147 -12.96 -23.02 5.62
C LEU A 147 -13.06 -24.22 4.67
N SER A 148 -14.23 -24.84 4.56
CA SER A 148 -14.44 -25.95 3.60
C SER A 148 -14.52 -25.51 2.15
N GLU A 149 -14.85 -24.25 1.91
CA GLU A 149 -14.87 -23.67 0.57
C GLU A 149 -13.51 -23.15 0.12
N LYS A 150 -12.63 -22.77 1.07
CA LYS A 150 -11.33 -22.13 0.80
C LYS A 150 -10.17 -22.98 1.32
N LYS A 151 -9.27 -23.41 0.45
CA LYS A 151 -8.14 -24.25 0.83
C LYS A 151 -7.18 -23.48 1.76
N PRO A 152 -6.71 -24.06 2.87
CA PRO A 152 -5.74 -23.41 3.72
C PRO A 152 -4.42 -23.13 3.01
N PHE A 153 -3.72 -22.09 3.45
CA PHE A 153 -2.40 -21.74 2.95
C PHE A 153 -1.31 -22.60 3.57
N GLU A 154 -1.48 -22.91 4.85
CA GLU A 154 -0.52 -23.61 5.69
C GLU A 154 -0.64 -25.13 5.53
N SER A 155 0.39 -25.86 5.96
CA SER A 155 0.31 -27.32 6.06
C SER A 155 -0.77 -27.72 7.07
N ALA A 156 -1.39 -28.89 6.90
CA ALA A 156 -2.40 -29.37 7.84
C ALA A 156 -1.87 -29.45 9.29
N GLU A 157 -0.58 -29.74 9.47
CA GLU A 157 0.08 -29.80 10.77
C GLU A 157 0.22 -28.41 11.42
N ASP A 158 0.67 -27.42 10.64
CA ASP A 158 0.78 -26.03 11.11
C ASP A 158 -0.60 -25.44 11.42
N PHE A 159 -1.59 -25.77 10.58
CA PHE A 159 -2.98 -25.36 10.76
C PHE A 159 -3.52 -25.85 12.10
N LEU A 160 -3.38 -27.16 12.36
CA LEU A 160 -3.87 -27.75 13.60
C LEU A 160 -3.10 -27.24 14.83
N THR A 161 -1.80 -26.99 14.68
CA THR A 161 -0.96 -26.45 15.78
C THR A 161 -1.44 -25.06 16.19
N ALA A 162 -1.79 -24.20 15.23
CA ALA A 162 -2.32 -22.87 15.50
C ALA A 162 -3.73 -22.89 16.16
N LEU A 163 -4.47 -23.99 16.06
CA LEU A 163 -5.77 -24.14 16.73
C LEU A 163 -5.66 -24.64 18.20
N ILE A 164 -4.49 -25.12 18.64
CA ILE A 164 -4.32 -25.64 20.00
C ILE A 164 -4.76 -24.64 21.09
N PRO A 165 -4.38 -23.34 21.03
CA PRO A 165 -4.82 -22.37 22.03
C PRO A 165 -6.34 -22.17 22.07
N LEU A 166 -7.03 -22.25 20.92
CA LEU A 166 -8.48 -22.12 20.82
C LEU A 166 -9.24 -23.33 21.34
N ALA A 167 -8.69 -24.53 21.14
CA ALA A 167 -9.20 -25.74 21.76
C ALA A 167 -9.04 -25.67 23.29
N GLY A 168 -7.87 -25.21 23.76
CA GLY A 168 -7.57 -25.07 25.19
C GLY A 168 -8.43 -24.02 25.91
N SER A 169 -8.85 -22.96 25.21
CA SER A 169 -9.74 -21.93 25.76
C SER A 169 -11.22 -22.34 25.80
N GLY A 170 -11.57 -23.47 25.19
CA GLY A 170 -12.96 -23.89 25.02
C GLY A 170 -13.72 -23.10 23.95
N ALA A 171 -13.02 -22.29 23.15
CA ALA A 171 -13.62 -21.63 22.00
C ALA A 171 -14.07 -22.65 20.94
N LEU A 172 -13.24 -23.67 20.70
CA LEU A 172 -13.61 -24.79 19.81
C LEU A 172 -13.95 -26.02 20.64
N ASN A 173 -15.06 -26.69 20.32
CA ASN A 173 -15.39 -27.98 20.91
C ASN A 173 -14.79 -29.15 20.10
N ALA A 174 -14.95 -30.38 20.59
CA ALA A 174 -14.42 -31.58 19.92
C ALA A 174 -15.06 -31.83 18.54
N ASP A 175 -16.33 -31.44 18.36
CA ASP A 175 -17.05 -31.58 17.09
C ASP A 175 -16.53 -30.59 16.04
N ASP A 176 -16.24 -29.36 16.45
CA ASP A 176 -15.67 -28.30 15.62
C ASP A 176 -14.29 -28.73 15.09
N LEU A 177 -13.42 -29.26 15.97
CA LEU A 177 -12.11 -29.77 15.59
C LEU A 177 -12.19 -30.96 14.62
N SER A 178 -13.18 -31.84 14.83
CA SER A 178 -13.40 -33.00 13.95
C SER A 178 -13.81 -32.56 12.53
N ARG A 179 -14.67 -31.53 12.43
CA ARG A 179 -15.09 -30.93 11.15
C ARG A 179 -13.94 -30.25 10.43
N ILE A 180 -13.12 -29.49 11.14
CA ILE A 180 -11.93 -28.85 10.59
C ILE A 180 -10.95 -29.91 10.07
N LYS A 181 -10.68 -30.96 10.85
CA LYS A 181 -9.78 -32.05 10.44
C LYS A 181 -10.28 -32.80 9.20
N ALA A 182 -11.59 -32.94 9.02
CA ALA A 182 -12.16 -33.58 7.83
C ALA A 182 -12.05 -32.73 6.56
N THR A 183 -11.72 -31.45 6.72
CA THR A 183 -11.66 -30.44 5.65
C THR A 183 -10.23 -30.15 5.19
N LEU A 184 -9.24 -30.42 6.04
CA LEU A 184 -7.80 -30.33 5.77
C LEU A 184 -7.29 -31.55 4.98
#